data_AF-A0A5C3PCI7-F1
#
_entry.id   AF-A0A5C3PCI7-F1
#
_cell.length_a   1.000
_cell.length_b   1.000
_cell.length_c   1.000
_cell.angle_alpha   90.00
_cell.angle_beta   90.00
_cell.angle_gamma   90.00
#
_symmetry.space_group_name_H-M   'P 1'
#
loop_
_entity.id
_entity.type
_entity.pdbx_description
1 polymer ?
#
loop_
_entity_poly.entity_id
_entity_poly.type
_entity_poly.pdbx_seq_one_letter_code
_entity_poly.pdbx_strand_id
1 'polypeptide(L)'
;MSKLQDLSPDSLRLICTQFDHLYDLTVLARTCRLLSQHAVREIWRVIPSFAVLAYTLPSDAWISTCKLLSRDETLLLWAEKVYTLSFTRPLAHGDLVRLNYYAPFVKAVSNETRIIEKNAIVLAPDAWLAFEVALMPGCLPNLRSVNKCDNYDVGSVEPIGVFLTPYLQELDYNLRMTLRKGRLPAVQERSELALALNKLGHIFTKLKARPYKNLRIFSLSILSYPHLDVHSVLPAGLITDAVCNLSRLVKFECGSDILLQPQAVQHLSRLPTLRSVDAHMCVCDVFEGVAFGDGYPFPALHHLRLHTDSLPFTAALVRGITSSTLKRINLSLKIPAEISDEQVLALTSAVGRHPSRCSINYLYIDFFPLRKVQAVRAPASYNMNLIGRSPHVIAPLYALCSLQQIHLGEGCYGALNNATLAQIGRSWPYLRQAQFGQSRFISLPPSDITLGGLAPLADLLQLTMFNVPMANVDRSDLATLLTHMPPAIYTPCDHDNASAGMVRPSCPLKVLDVGASLLQAEDIPGVAAVLSQWFPSIRFIWHNSPFSYDEIEVGITEDGTRIEPGWDQEQQNERWGEVQGLICPMAMVRRQEQRRRRVYELLPTGITDEEGN
;
A
#
# COMPACT_ATOMS: atom_id res chain seq x y z
N MET A 1 -7.97 32.17 43.00
CA MET A 1 -7.05 31.58 41.99
C MET A 1 -6.22 30.53 42.70
N SER A 2 -6.38 29.24 42.38
CA SER A 2 -5.52 28.18 42.93
C SER A 2 -4.09 28.40 42.45
N LYS A 3 -3.11 28.27 43.34
CA LYS A 3 -1.71 28.39 42.94
C LYS A 3 -1.36 27.18 42.09
N LEU A 4 -0.48 27.34 41.11
CA LEU A 4 -0.01 26.22 40.26
C LEU A 4 0.62 25.08 41.10
N GLN A 5 1.07 25.40 42.33
CA GLN A 5 1.60 24.49 43.33
C GLN A 5 0.54 23.55 43.94
N ASP A 6 -0.74 23.91 43.85
CA ASP A 6 -1.86 23.13 44.39
C ASP A 6 -2.34 22.06 43.40
N LEU A 7 -1.81 22.06 42.17
CA LEU A 7 -2.17 21.09 41.13
C LEU A 7 -1.51 19.73 41.40
N SER A 8 -2.28 18.66 41.18
CA SER A 8 -1.74 17.30 41.28
C SER A 8 -0.64 17.04 40.22
N PRO A 9 0.30 16.11 40.48
CA PRO A 9 1.31 15.71 39.49
C PRO A 9 0.72 15.26 38.15
N ASP A 10 -0.48 14.67 38.16
CA ASP A 10 -1.21 14.28 36.95
C ASP A 10 -1.71 15.48 36.15
N SER A 11 -2.16 16.54 36.83
CA SER A 11 -2.57 17.79 36.20
C SER A 11 -1.38 18.51 35.57
N LEU A 12 -0.24 18.56 36.27
CA LEU A 12 1.00 19.15 35.74
C LEU A 12 1.52 18.38 34.52
N ARG A 13 1.43 17.04 34.56
CA ARG A 13 1.77 16.19 33.41
C ARG A 13 0.82 16.43 32.24
N LEU A 14 -0.49 16.54 32.49
CA LEU A 14 -1.48 16.83 31.46
C LEU A 14 -1.17 18.16 30.76
N ILE A 15 -0.83 19.20 31.52
CA ILE A 15 -0.40 20.50 30.97
C ILE A 15 0.79 20.31 30.01
N CYS A 16 1.84 19.57 30.41
CA CYS A 16 2.98 19.31 29.53
C CYS A 16 2.60 18.50 28.28
N THR A 17 1.67 17.55 28.37
CA THR A 17 1.26 16.75 27.21
C THR A 17 0.43 17.51 26.17
N GLN A 18 -0.07 18.71 26.48
CA GLN A 18 -0.81 19.56 25.53
C GLN A 18 0.11 20.41 24.64
N PHE A 19 1.42 20.45 24.91
CA PHE A 19 2.35 21.18 24.06
C PHE A 19 2.79 20.29 22.89
N ASP A 20 2.44 20.71 21.67
CA ASP A 20 2.79 20.00 20.44
C ASP A 20 4.26 20.24 20.03
N HIS A 21 4.88 21.32 20.51
CA HIS A 21 6.24 21.71 20.13
C HIS A 21 7.26 21.44 21.24
N LEU A 22 8.32 20.70 20.90
CA LEU A 22 9.48 20.46 21.77
C LEU A 22 10.14 21.76 22.25
N TYR A 23 10.04 22.83 21.47
CA TYR A 23 10.56 24.15 21.84
C TYR A 23 9.90 24.67 23.12
N ASP A 24 8.57 24.66 23.20
CA ASP A 24 7.82 25.17 24.35
C ASP A 24 8.10 24.35 25.60
N LEU A 25 8.18 23.02 25.45
CA LEU A 25 8.58 22.13 26.53
C LEU A 25 10.01 22.43 27.01
N THR A 26 10.92 22.74 26.10
CA THR A 26 12.31 23.09 26.46
C THR A 26 12.37 24.44 27.18
N VAL A 27 11.57 25.42 26.76
CA VAL A 27 11.43 26.70 27.46
C VAL A 27 10.88 26.47 28.86
N LEU A 28 9.78 25.72 29.00
CA LEU A 28 9.19 25.38 30.30
C LEU A 28 10.16 24.61 31.20
N ALA A 29 10.91 23.67 30.63
CA ALA A 29 11.93 22.90 31.34
C ALA A 29 13.01 23.81 31.96
N ARG A 30 13.34 24.92 31.29
CA ARG A 30 14.37 25.88 31.70
C ARG A 30 13.84 26.99 32.60
N THR A 31 12.61 27.47 32.39
CA THR A 31 12.10 28.69 33.03
C THR A 31 11.16 28.42 34.21
N CYS A 32 10.52 27.25 34.28
CA CYS A 32 9.55 26.92 35.32
C CYS A 32 10.00 25.75 36.20
N ARG A 33 10.52 26.04 37.40
CA ARG A 33 11.01 25.01 38.33
C ARG A 33 9.95 23.95 38.68
N LEU A 34 8.68 24.34 38.81
CA LEU A 34 7.56 23.43 39.11
C LEU A 34 7.28 22.44 37.97
N LEU A 35 7.33 22.92 36.72
CA LEU A 35 7.07 22.11 35.53
C LEU A 35 8.34 21.43 34.99
N SER A 36 9.52 21.82 35.45
CA SER A 36 10.79 21.43 34.84
C SER A 36 10.95 19.91 34.70
N GLN A 37 10.68 19.16 35.76
CA GLN A 37 10.79 17.70 35.72
C GLN A 37 9.74 17.04 34.81
N HIS A 38 8.53 17.58 34.77
CA HIS A 38 7.44 17.06 33.93
C HIS A 38 7.71 17.36 32.45
N ALA A 39 8.15 18.58 32.14
CA ALA A 39 8.55 18.99 30.80
C ALA A 39 9.72 18.14 30.30
N VAL A 40 10.75 17.93 31.12
CA VAL A 40 11.88 17.03 30.79
C VAL A 40 11.40 15.61 30.49
N ARG A 41 10.49 15.04 31.30
CA ARG A 41 9.94 13.71 31.05
C ARG A 41 9.21 13.61 29.72
N GLU A 42 8.44 14.64 29.36
CA GLU A 42 7.71 14.64 28.08
C GLU A 42 8.65 14.90 26.89
N ILE A 43 9.70 15.73 27.02
CA ILE A 43 10.76 15.90 25.99
C ILE A 43 11.42 14.56 25.67
N TRP A 44 11.80 13.79 26.70
CA TRP A 44 12.49 12.51 26.52
C TRP A 44 11.55 11.34 26.23
N ARG A 45 10.22 11.54 26.27
CA ARG A 45 9.24 10.46 26.12
C ARG A 45 9.34 9.74 24.79
N VAL A 46 9.53 10.50 23.71
CA VAL A 46 9.70 10.00 22.34
C VAL A 46 10.98 10.59 21.79
N ILE A 47 11.94 9.75 21.42
CA ILE A 47 13.22 10.20 20.83
C ILE A 47 13.31 9.80 19.35
N PRO A 48 13.91 10.63 18.48
CA PRO A 48 14.04 10.36 17.04
C PRO A 48 15.15 9.34 16.68
N SER A 49 16.04 9.07 17.63
CA SER A 49 17.08 8.05 17.54
C SER A 49 17.68 7.90 18.94
N PHE A 50 18.23 6.73 19.20
CA PHE A 50 19.02 6.48 20.40
C PHE A 50 20.29 7.33 20.47
N ALA A 51 20.82 7.78 19.34
CA ALA A 51 21.97 8.68 19.28
C ALA A 51 21.76 9.97 20.07
N VAL A 52 20.50 10.40 20.28
CA VAL A 52 20.18 11.56 21.11
C VAL A 52 20.61 11.36 22.57
N LEU A 53 20.57 10.13 23.08
CA LEU A 53 21.06 9.82 24.44
C LEU A 53 22.58 9.97 24.57
N ALA A 54 23.34 9.88 23.47
CA ALA A 54 24.78 10.10 23.51
C ALA A 54 25.14 11.57 23.87
N TYR A 55 24.26 12.54 23.59
CA TYR A 55 24.45 13.92 24.05
C TYR A 55 24.33 14.09 25.57
N THR A 56 23.88 13.06 26.30
CA THR A 56 23.86 13.10 27.77
C THR A 56 25.21 12.73 28.38
N LEU A 57 26.12 12.17 27.59
CA LEU A 57 27.49 11.85 28.00
C LEU A 57 28.30 13.14 28.23
N PRO A 58 29.43 13.05 28.96
CA PRO A 58 30.37 14.17 29.07
C PRO A 58 30.82 14.67 27.70
N SER A 59 30.96 16.00 27.56
CA SER A 59 31.27 16.64 26.28
C SER A 59 32.65 16.28 25.74
N ASP A 60 33.56 15.83 26.59
CA ASP A 60 34.89 15.32 26.22
C ASP A 60 34.86 13.88 25.68
N ALA A 61 33.75 13.14 25.87
CA ALA A 61 33.63 11.74 25.49
C ALA A 61 33.23 11.53 24.02
N TRP A 62 32.76 12.57 23.33
CA TRP A 62 32.29 12.47 21.95
C TRP A 62 32.65 13.69 21.11
N ILE A 63 32.69 13.49 19.80
CA ILE A 63 32.78 14.52 18.77
C ILE A 63 31.65 14.35 17.77
N SER A 64 31.15 15.46 17.23
CA SER A 64 30.13 15.45 16.17
C SER A 64 30.75 15.95 14.88
N THR A 65 30.56 15.17 13.81
CA THR A 65 30.86 15.59 12.44
C THR A 65 29.56 15.82 11.70
N CYS A 66 29.47 16.91 10.95
CA CYS A 66 28.28 17.24 10.16
C CYS A 66 28.59 17.03 8.68
N LYS A 67 27.80 16.20 8.02
CA LYS A 67 27.83 16.02 6.56
C LYS A 67 26.58 16.64 5.96
N LEU A 68 26.77 17.52 4.98
CA LEU A 68 25.68 18.01 4.13
C LEU A 68 25.34 16.91 3.12
N LEU A 69 24.07 16.57 3.00
CA LEU A 69 23.60 15.54 2.08
C LEU A 69 23.43 16.11 0.68
N SER A 70 23.71 15.30 -0.34
CA SER A 70 23.32 15.63 -1.71
C SER A 70 21.79 15.64 -1.85
N ARG A 71 21.26 16.19 -2.95
CA ARG A 71 19.81 16.17 -3.22
C ARG A 71 19.24 14.74 -3.22
N ASP A 72 19.96 13.80 -3.82
CA ASP A 72 19.56 12.39 -3.86
C ASP A 72 19.58 11.78 -2.46
N GLU A 73 20.64 12.02 -1.68
CA GLU A 73 20.73 11.58 -0.28
C GLU A 73 19.62 12.19 0.59
N THR A 74 19.24 13.45 0.32
CA THR A 74 18.18 14.18 1.02
C THR A 74 16.82 13.54 0.78
N LEU A 75 16.52 13.16 -0.47
CA LEU A 75 15.28 12.45 -0.81
C LEU A 75 15.20 11.06 -0.15
N LEU A 76 16.33 10.42 0.09
CA LEU A 76 16.40 9.10 0.73
C LEU A 76 16.30 9.16 2.26
N LEU A 77 16.97 10.13 2.88
CA LEU A 77 17.06 10.28 4.34
C LEU A 77 16.01 11.22 4.94
N TRP A 78 15.32 11.98 4.08
CA TRP A 78 14.43 13.07 4.47
C TRP A 78 15.14 14.07 5.40
N ALA A 79 16.44 14.26 5.19
CA ALA A 79 17.30 15.15 5.97
C ALA A 79 18.24 15.89 5.02
N GLU A 80 18.54 17.15 5.34
CA GLU A 80 19.54 17.97 4.63
C GLU A 80 20.94 17.77 5.23
N LYS A 81 21.02 17.49 6.53
CA LYS A 81 22.29 17.29 7.26
C LYS A 81 22.25 16.01 8.09
N VAL A 82 23.37 15.31 8.14
CA VAL A 82 23.60 14.19 9.05
C VAL A 82 24.71 14.56 10.02
N TYR A 83 24.39 14.48 11.31
CA TYR A 83 25.34 14.61 12.40
C TYR A 83 25.76 13.22 12.86
N THR A 84 27.01 12.86 12.62
CA THR A 84 27.60 11.60 13.04
C THR A 84 28.40 11.81 14.32
N LEU A 85 27.98 11.13 15.38
CA LEU A 85 28.64 11.13 16.68
C LEU A 85 29.66 9.99 16.77
N SER A 86 30.90 10.33 17.12
CA SER A 86 31.97 9.36 17.40
C SER A 86 32.48 9.56 18.83
N PHE A 87 32.94 8.48 19.48
CA PHE A 87 33.56 8.59 20.80
C PHE A 87 35.06 8.84 20.71
N THR A 88 35.56 9.76 21.52
CA THR A 88 36.97 10.16 21.58
C THR A 88 37.79 9.31 22.55
N ARG A 89 37.10 8.62 23.48
CA ARG A 89 37.68 7.74 24.49
C ARG A 89 36.71 6.61 24.85
N PRO A 90 37.20 5.50 25.43
CA PRO A 90 36.33 4.48 26.02
C PRO A 90 35.40 5.09 27.08
N LEU A 91 34.17 4.60 27.14
CA LEU A 91 33.17 5.06 28.10
C LEU A 91 33.36 4.35 29.44
N ALA A 92 33.51 5.14 30.50
CA ALA A 92 33.50 4.67 31.87
C ALA A 92 32.05 4.60 32.39
N HIS A 93 31.82 3.76 33.40
CA HIS A 93 30.49 3.63 34.02
C HIS A 93 29.93 4.98 34.53
N GLY A 94 30.81 5.86 35.02
CA GLY A 94 30.45 7.21 35.47
C GLY A 94 29.93 8.13 34.34
N ASP A 95 30.33 7.89 33.09
CA ASP A 95 29.86 8.69 31.95
C ASP A 95 28.37 8.45 31.68
N LEU A 96 27.84 7.28 32.05
CA LEU A 96 26.46 6.87 31.81
C LEU A 96 25.48 7.39 32.87
N VAL A 97 25.94 8.09 33.92
CA VAL A 97 25.06 8.55 35.02
C VAL A 97 23.90 9.40 34.52
N ARG A 98 24.16 10.35 33.62
CA ARG A 98 23.11 11.20 33.04
C ARG A 98 22.22 10.42 32.08
N LEU A 99 22.78 9.52 31.28
CA LEU A 99 22.02 8.65 30.40
C LEU A 99 21.01 7.82 31.20
N ASN A 100 21.49 7.15 32.26
CA ASN A 100 20.68 6.32 33.14
C ASN A 100 19.58 7.12 33.86
N TYR A 101 19.79 8.41 34.10
CA TYR A 101 18.76 9.29 34.64
C TYR A 101 17.61 9.54 33.64
N TYR A 102 17.92 9.77 32.36
CA TYR A 102 16.91 10.07 31.33
C TYR A 102 16.29 8.82 30.69
N ALA A 103 17.02 7.71 30.65
CA ALA A 103 16.61 6.49 29.98
C ALA A 103 15.24 5.93 30.43
N PRO A 104 14.85 5.98 31.71
CA PRO A 104 13.51 5.59 32.15
C PRO A 104 12.38 6.48 31.61
N PHE A 105 12.67 7.68 31.11
CA PHE A 105 11.64 8.55 30.53
C PHE A 105 11.30 8.16 29.10
N VAL A 106 12.22 7.49 28.39
CA VAL A 106 12.03 7.04 27.01
C VAL A 106 10.99 5.92 26.96
N LYS A 107 9.87 6.20 26.28
CA LYS A 107 8.78 5.23 26.04
C LYS A 107 8.68 4.80 24.59
N ALA A 108 9.14 5.65 23.67
CA ALA A 108 9.18 5.32 22.26
C ALA A 108 10.44 5.84 21.58
N VAL A 109 10.93 5.09 20.59
CA VAL A 109 11.89 5.58 19.59
C VAL A 109 11.12 5.65 18.28
N SER A 110 10.92 6.85 17.72
CA SER A 110 10.12 7.02 16.51
C SER A 110 10.81 7.95 15.52
N ASN A 111 10.96 7.52 14.26
CA ASN A 111 11.42 8.38 13.17
C ASN A 111 10.35 9.35 12.67
N GLU A 112 9.08 9.20 13.05
CA GLU A 112 7.99 10.09 12.58
C GLU A 112 8.19 11.54 13.05
N THR A 113 8.87 11.76 14.18
CA THR A 113 9.21 13.10 14.66
C THR A 113 10.21 13.82 13.75
N ARG A 114 10.95 13.10 12.89
CA ARG A 114 11.87 13.69 11.91
C ARG A 114 11.19 14.38 10.75
N ILE A 115 9.89 14.15 10.53
CA ILE A 115 9.15 14.83 9.43
C ILE A 115 9.19 16.37 9.61
N ILE A 116 9.48 16.86 10.83
CA ILE A 116 9.61 18.29 11.13
C ILE A 116 11.08 18.76 11.09
N GLU A 117 12.06 17.86 11.28
CA GLU A 117 13.47 18.23 11.45
C GLU A 117 14.33 17.82 10.26
N LYS A 118 14.90 18.81 9.57
CA LYS A 118 15.82 18.65 8.42
C LYS A 118 17.17 17.98 8.77
N ASN A 119 17.37 17.51 10.00
CA ASN A 119 18.66 17.02 10.49
C ASN A 119 18.51 15.60 11.05
N ALA A 120 19.36 14.67 10.60
CA ALA A 120 19.48 13.35 11.19
C ALA A 120 20.68 13.29 12.14
N ILE A 121 20.55 12.55 13.24
CA ILE A 121 21.63 12.29 14.19
C ILE A 121 21.86 10.78 14.21
N VAL A 122 23.10 10.36 14.03
CA VAL A 122 23.52 8.95 14.02
C VAL A 122 24.80 8.77 14.83
N LEU A 123 25.04 7.57 15.35
CA LEU A 123 26.33 7.20 15.93
C LEU A 123 27.18 6.50 14.85
N ALA A 124 28.48 6.80 14.84
CA ALA A 124 29.44 6.08 14.04
C ALA A 124 29.47 4.58 14.42
N PRO A 125 29.84 3.68 13.50
CA PRO A 125 29.85 2.24 13.77
C PRO A 125 30.66 1.85 15.01
N ASP A 126 31.86 2.40 15.18
CA ASP A 126 32.72 2.11 16.32
C ASP A 126 32.17 2.69 17.63
N ALA A 127 31.51 3.85 17.55
CA ALA A 127 30.81 4.43 18.69
C ALA A 127 29.65 3.53 19.12
N TRP A 128 28.92 2.94 18.17
CA TRP A 128 27.88 1.96 18.47
C TRP A 128 28.41 0.73 19.21
N LEU A 129 29.52 0.15 18.73
CA LEU A 129 30.16 -1.00 19.39
C LEU A 129 30.59 -0.65 20.82
N ALA A 130 31.26 0.49 21.00
CA ALA A 130 31.66 0.97 22.32
C ALA A 130 30.44 1.23 23.23
N PHE A 131 29.34 1.73 22.67
CA PHE A 131 28.11 1.95 23.42
C PHE A 131 27.44 0.65 23.84
N GLU A 132 27.35 -0.34 22.95
CA GLU A 132 26.76 -1.64 23.26
C GLU A 132 27.53 -2.37 24.37
N VAL A 133 28.87 -2.24 24.39
CA VAL A 133 29.72 -2.78 25.48
C VAL A 133 29.47 -2.05 26.81
N ALA A 134 29.27 -0.73 26.77
CA ALA A 134 29.09 0.07 27.98
C ALA A 134 27.66 -0.02 28.57
N LEU A 135 26.65 -0.27 27.74
CA LEU A 135 25.24 -0.26 28.15
C LEU A 135 24.84 -1.55 28.89
N MET A 136 24.14 -1.37 30.00
CA MET A 136 23.53 -2.47 30.71
C MET A 136 22.34 -3.04 29.92
N PRO A 137 22.10 -4.38 29.95
CA PRO A 137 20.91 -4.97 29.39
C PRO A 137 19.64 -4.31 29.94
N GLY A 138 18.74 -3.87 29.05
CA GLY A 138 17.52 -3.17 29.45
C GLY A 138 17.74 -1.73 29.90
N CYS A 139 18.75 -1.05 29.36
CA CYS A 139 19.04 0.37 29.64
C CYS A 139 17.84 1.29 29.42
N LEU A 140 16.86 0.92 28.58
CA LEU A 140 15.58 1.61 28.40
C LEU A 140 14.43 0.85 29.07
N PRO A 141 14.29 0.89 30.41
CA PRO A 141 13.37 0.01 31.13
C PRO A 141 11.89 0.25 30.82
N ASN A 142 11.53 1.43 30.30
CA ASN A 142 10.15 1.81 29.99
C ASN A 142 9.86 1.89 28.49
N LEU A 143 10.77 1.42 27.63
CA LEU A 143 10.55 1.42 26.19
C LEU A 143 9.41 0.46 25.81
N ARG A 144 8.44 0.98 25.07
CA ARG A 144 7.22 0.26 24.65
C ARG A 144 7.06 0.23 23.14
N SER A 145 7.56 1.21 22.41
CA SER A 145 7.36 1.29 20.96
C SER A 145 8.66 1.68 20.26
N VAL A 146 8.99 1.00 19.17
CA VAL A 146 10.09 1.31 18.28
C VAL A 146 9.50 1.40 16.89
N ASN A 147 9.48 2.59 16.30
CA ASN A 147 9.15 2.82 14.91
C ASN A 147 10.36 3.43 14.23
N LYS A 148 11.07 2.64 13.44
CA LYS A 148 12.35 3.04 12.91
C LYS A 148 12.49 2.69 11.45
N CYS A 149 13.16 3.59 10.74
CA CYS A 149 13.54 3.44 9.35
C CYS A 149 15.04 3.70 9.22
N ASP A 150 15.82 2.64 9.03
CA ASP A 150 17.26 2.74 8.85
C ASP A 150 17.62 2.70 7.37
N ASN A 151 18.47 3.64 6.93
CA ASN A 151 19.03 3.66 5.59
C ASN A 151 20.45 3.10 5.67
N TYR A 152 20.71 2.00 4.95
CA TYR A 152 22.00 1.30 5.04
C TYR A 152 23.19 2.15 4.55
N ASP A 153 22.99 3.01 3.54
CA ASP A 153 24.03 3.83 2.89
C ASP A 153 24.82 4.76 3.84
N VAL A 154 24.30 5.04 5.03
CA VAL A 154 24.96 5.90 6.01
C VAL A 154 25.97 5.11 6.89
N GLY A 155 26.09 3.80 6.67
CA GLY A 155 27.01 2.93 7.42
C GLY A 155 26.60 2.67 8.87
N SER A 156 25.51 3.29 9.36
CA SER A 156 25.08 3.22 10.75
C SER A 156 23.71 2.55 10.90
N VAL A 157 23.63 1.24 10.64
CA VAL A 157 22.49 0.46 11.15
C VAL A 157 22.67 0.33 12.66
N GLU A 158 21.76 0.92 13.43
CA GLU A 158 21.86 0.91 14.90
C GLU A 158 21.66 -0.53 15.42
N PRO A 159 22.35 -0.92 16.51
CA PRO A 159 22.18 -2.22 17.15
C PRO A 159 20.81 -2.27 17.83
N ILE A 160 19.84 -2.72 17.05
CA ILE A 160 18.45 -2.90 17.43
C ILE A 160 18.25 -3.74 18.72
N GLY A 161 19.22 -4.59 19.07
CA GLY A 161 19.20 -5.39 20.29
C GLY A 161 19.03 -4.55 21.56
N VAL A 162 19.47 -3.29 21.56
CA VAL A 162 19.29 -2.34 22.67
C VAL A 162 17.82 -1.99 22.90
N PHE A 163 16.99 -2.04 21.85
CA PHE A 163 15.57 -1.72 21.93
C PHE A 163 14.68 -2.93 22.26
N LEU A 164 15.22 -4.14 22.21
CA LEU A 164 14.47 -5.36 22.48
C LEU A 164 14.33 -5.60 23.99
N THR A 165 13.43 -4.84 24.61
CA THR A 165 13.13 -4.94 26.04
C THR A 165 11.95 -5.88 26.32
N PRO A 166 11.83 -6.46 27.53
CA PRO A 166 10.67 -7.31 27.90
C PRO A 166 9.31 -6.56 27.90
N TYR A 167 9.35 -5.23 27.92
CA TYR A 167 8.17 -4.36 27.95
C TYR A 167 7.78 -3.82 26.58
N LEU A 168 8.55 -4.17 25.54
CA LEU A 168 8.28 -3.77 24.17
C LEU A 168 6.90 -4.30 23.73
N GLN A 169 6.07 -3.38 23.24
CA GLN A 169 4.71 -3.62 22.76
C GLN A 169 4.64 -3.51 21.23
N GLU A 170 5.46 -2.67 20.64
CA GLU A 170 5.46 -2.39 19.21
C GLU A 170 6.90 -2.34 18.70
N LEU A 171 7.17 -3.12 17.66
CA LEU A 171 8.40 -3.09 16.89
C LEU A 171 8.01 -2.94 15.43
N ASP A 172 8.24 -1.77 14.87
CA ASP A 172 8.12 -1.45 13.45
C ASP A 172 9.50 -1.01 12.96
N TYR A 173 10.13 -1.86 12.15
CA TYR A 173 11.48 -1.66 11.69
C TYR A 173 11.53 -1.77 10.17
N ASN A 174 11.94 -0.70 9.52
CA ASN A 174 12.03 -0.59 8.07
C ASN A 174 13.50 -0.44 7.71
N LEU A 175 14.08 -1.43 7.05
CA LEU A 175 15.45 -1.35 6.54
C LEU A 175 15.40 -0.96 5.07
N ARG A 176 15.82 0.26 4.77
CA ARG A 176 15.96 0.76 3.40
C ARG A 176 17.37 0.51 2.89
N MET A 177 17.45 -0.21 1.77
CA MET A 177 18.71 -0.52 1.11
C MET A 177 18.77 0.19 -0.24
N THR A 178 19.44 1.33 -0.27
CA THR A 178 19.57 2.14 -1.48
C THR A 178 20.88 1.81 -2.17
N LEU A 179 20.96 0.67 -2.86
CA LEU A 179 22.08 0.43 -3.77
C LEU A 179 22.16 1.57 -4.79
N ARG A 180 23.22 2.39 -4.69
CA ARG A 180 23.51 3.44 -5.67
C ARG A 180 23.84 2.74 -7.00
N LYS A 181 22.86 2.72 -7.92
CA LYS A 181 23.03 2.16 -9.27
C LYS A 181 24.38 2.61 -9.85
N GLY A 182 25.25 1.64 -10.15
CA GLY A 182 26.47 1.83 -10.93
C GLY A 182 27.71 2.33 -10.20
N ARG A 183 27.75 2.36 -8.85
CA ARG A 183 28.96 2.82 -8.13
C ARG A 183 29.81 1.74 -7.47
N LEU A 184 29.29 0.55 -7.20
CA LEU A 184 30.04 -0.51 -6.52
C LEU A 184 30.18 -1.76 -7.38
N PRO A 185 31.34 -2.46 -7.32
CA PRO A 185 31.45 -3.80 -7.86
C PRO A 185 30.45 -4.73 -7.16
N ALA A 186 29.78 -5.61 -7.92
CA ALA A 186 28.75 -6.54 -7.40
C ALA A 186 29.22 -7.39 -6.19
N VAL A 187 30.52 -7.62 -6.04
CA VAL A 187 31.10 -8.34 -4.90
C VAL A 187 30.99 -7.53 -3.60
N GLN A 188 31.24 -6.22 -3.65
CA GLN A 188 31.16 -5.35 -2.47
C GLN A 188 29.72 -5.17 -2.02
N GLU A 189 28.78 -5.02 -2.95
CA GLU A 189 27.34 -4.94 -2.66
C GLU A 189 26.84 -6.18 -1.90
N ARG A 190 27.31 -7.39 -2.27
CA ARG A 190 26.96 -8.63 -1.55
C ARG A 190 27.51 -8.68 -0.13
N SER A 191 28.72 -8.20 0.10
CA SER A 191 29.34 -8.17 1.44
C SER A 191 28.59 -7.21 2.37
N GLU A 192 28.28 -6.01 1.87
CA GLU A 192 27.50 -5.01 2.59
C GLU A 192 26.08 -5.49 2.90
N LEU A 193 25.43 -6.13 1.93
CA LEU A 193 24.14 -6.78 2.13
C LEU A 193 24.22 -7.87 3.22
N ALA A 194 25.22 -8.74 3.14
CA ALA A 194 25.40 -9.80 4.13
C ALA A 194 25.57 -9.21 5.54
N LEU A 195 26.30 -8.11 5.68
CA LEU A 195 26.44 -7.40 6.95
C LEU A 195 25.10 -6.81 7.44
N ALA A 196 24.32 -6.19 6.55
CA ALA A 196 22.99 -5.66 6.87
C ALA A 196 22.04 -6.76 7.35
N LEU A 197 22.01 -7.88 6.62
CA LEU A 197 21.17 -9.02 6.92
C LEU A 197 21.62 -9.76 8.18
N ASN A 198 22.92 -9.83 8.47
CA ASN A 198 23.43 -10.33 9.75
C ASN A 198 22.89 -9.52 10.94
N LYS A 199 22.78 -8.18 10.80
CA LYS A 199 22.16 -7.32 11.82
C LYS A 199 20.67 -7.62 12.02
N LEU A 200 19.93 -7.92 10.95
CA LEU A 200 18.56 -8.43 11.08
C LEU A 200 18.52 -9.80 11.76
N GLY A 201 19.50 -10.68 11.47
CA GLY A 201 19.66 -11.97 12.13
C GLY A 201 19.83 -11.83 13.65
N HIS A 202 20.49 -10.77 14.12
CA HIS A 202 20.56 -10.46 15.54
C HIS A 202 19.20 -10.14 16.16
N ILE A 203 18.26 -9.50 15.44
CA ILE A 203 16.88 -9.28 15.91
C ILE A 203 16.24 -10.62 16.22
N PHE A 204 16.21 -11.51 15.23
CA PHE A 204 15.58 -12.81 15.36
C PHE A 204 16.26 -13.69 16.41
N THR A 205 17.59 -13.62 16.52
CA THR A 205 18.33 -14.30 17.60
C THR A 205 17.89 -13.85 18.98
N LYS A 206 17.72 -12.53 19.19
CA LYS A 206 17.27 -11.97 20.47
C LYS A 206 15.79 -12.25 20.74
N LEU A 207 14.95 -12.25 19.70
CA LEU A 207 13.53 -12.64 19.78
C LEU A 207 13.36 -14.12 20.10
N LYS A 208 14.20 -14.99 19.52
CA LYS A 208 14.25 -16.42 19.82
C LYS A 208 14.72 -16.69 21.26
N ALA A 209 15.70 -15.93 21.74
CA ALA A 209 16.32 -16.18 23.04
C ALA A 209 15.40 -15.89 24.23
N ARG A 210 14.34 -15.08 24.08
CA ARG A 210 13.47 -14.65 25.18
C ARG A 210 12.02 -14.49 24.72
N PRO A 211 11.02 -14.85 25.54
CA PRO A 211 9.62 -14.63 25.20
C PRO A 211 9.21 -13.16 25.38
N TYR A 212 8.79 -12.50 24.30
CA TYR A 212 8.28 -11.12 24.32
C TYR A 212 6.76 -11.09 24.49
N LYS A 213 6.30 -11.41 25.71
CA LYS A 213 4.87 -11.56 26.03
C LYS A 213 4.03 -10.29 25.84
N ASN A 214 4.67 -9.12 25.78
CA ASN A 214 3.99 -7.84 25.63
C ASN A 214 3.96 -7.34 24.19
N LEU A 215 4.69 -7.99 23.27
CA LEU A 215 4.77 -7.55 21.89
C LEU A 215 3.45 -7.84 21.16
N ARG A 216 2.78 -6.77 20.72
CA ARG A 216 1.48 -6.79 20.04
C ARG A 216 1.62 -6.44 18.57
N ILE A 217 2.56 -5.58 18.21
CA ILE A 217 2.82 -5.19 16.83
C ILE A 217 4.25 -5.58 16.51
N PHE A 218 4.40 -6.40 15.47
CA PHE A 218 5.68 -6.72 14.85
C PHE A 218 5.56 -6.38 13.37
N SER A 219 6.38 -5.46 12.90
CA SER A 219 6.51 -5.05 11.51
C SER A 219 8.00 -5.00 11.19
N LEU A 220 8.38 -5.74 10.17
CA LEU A 220 9.72 -5.75 9.64
C LEU A 220 9.62 -5.67 8.12
N SER A 221 10.08 -4.58 7.53
CA SER A 221 10.16 -4.44 6.09
C SER A 221 11.61 -4.24 5.66
N ILE A 222 11.97 -4.85 4.54
CA ILE A 222 13.23 -4.60 3.86
C ILE A 222 12.84 -3.99 2.53
N LEU A 223 13.10 -2.70 2.36
CA LEU A 223 12.93 -2.04 1.09
C LEU A 223 14.22 -2.27 0.28
N SER A 224 14.33 -3.48 -0.28
CA SER A 224 15.41 -3.91 -1.17
C SER A 224 15.01 -3.73 -2.63
N TYR A 225 16.03 -3.59 -3.49
CA TYR A 225 15.84 -3.74 -4.93
C TYR A 225 15.43 -5.18 -5.27
N PRO A 226 14.59 -5.39 -6.30
CA PRO A 226 13.92 -6.66 -6.62
C PRO A 226 14.85 -7.83 -7.02
N HIS A 227 16.17 -7.65 -6.98
CA HIS A 227 17.16 -8.63 -7.41
C HIS A 227 17.94 -9.28 -6.25
N LEU A 228 17.66 -8.89 -5.00
CA LEU A 228 18.42 -9.36 -3.84
C LEU A 228 17.78 -10.61 -3.25
N ASP A 229 18.50 -11.73 -3.27
CA ASP A 229 18.11 -12.95 -2.60
C ASP A 229 18.44 -12.87 -1.10
N VAL A 230 17.53 -12.28 -0.33
CA VAL A 230 17.62 -12.15 1.13
C VAL A 230 17.65 -13.52 1.83
N HIS A 231 17.08 -14.56 1.21
CA HIS A 231 16.97 -15.89 1.80
C HIS A 231 18.31 -16.60 1.91
N SER A 232 19.29 -16.21 1.09
CA SER A 232 20.65 -16.74 1.17
C SER A 232 21.39 -16.39 2.48
N VAL A 233 20.98 -15.32 3.19
CA VAL A 233 21.71 -14.82 4.37
C VAL A 233 20.95 -15.00 5.68
N LEU A 234 19.63 -14.87 5.69
CA LEU A 234 18.82 -15.04 6.90
C LEU A 234 18.29 -16.48 6.98
N PRO A 235 18.78 -17.32 7.92
CA PRO A 235 18.30 -18.70 8.02
C PRO A 235 16.81 -18.71 8.37
N ALA A 236 16.00 -19.34 7.51
CA ALA A 236 14.54 -19.41 7.68
C ALA A 236 14.13 -19.97 9.06
N GLY A 237 14.86 -20.96 9.57
CA GLY A 237 14.62 -21.54 10.90
C GLY A 237 14.77 -20.52 12.05
N LEU A 238 15.70 -19.57 11.94
CA LEU A 238 15.88 -18.53 12.96
C LEU A 238 14.66 -17.60 13.04
N ILE A 239 14.10 -17.23 11.88
CA ILE A 239 12.90 -16.41 11.78
C ILE A 239 11.70 -17.17 12.35
N THR A 240 11.55 -18.44 11.96
CA THR A 240 10.48 -19.31 12.46
C THR A 240 10.47 -19.42 13.98
N ASP A 241 11.62 -19.71 14.57
CA ASP A 241 11.75 -19.83 16.03
C ASP A 241 11.43 -18.50 16.74
N ALA A 242 11.87 -17.38 16.17
CA ALA A 242 11.57 -16.06 16.71
C ALA A 242 10.06 -15.77 16.67
N VAL A 243 9.39 -16.02 15.54
CA VAL A 243 7.94 -15.82 15.38
C VAL A 243 7.14 -16.71 16.33
N CYS A 244 7.54 -17.98 16.49
CA CYS A 244 6.91 -18.92 17.42
C CYS A 244 6.96 -18.47 18.90
N ASN A 245 7.90 -17.58 19.26
CA ASN A 245 7.97 -17.00 20.60
C ASN A 245 7.01 -15.81 20.83
N LEU A 246 6.35 -15.32 19.78
CA LEU A 246 5.45 -14.17 19.85
C LEU A 246 3.99 -14.63 20.03
N SER A 247 3.48 -14.55 21.26
CA SER A 247 2.19 -15.18 21.64
C SER A 247 1.00 -14.23 21.76
N ARG A 248 1.22 -12.90 21.73
CA ARG A 248 0.15 -11.89 21.91
C ARG A 248 0.04 -10.90 20.76
N LEU A 249 0.49 -11.31 19.57
CA LEU A 249 0.46 -10.45 18.40
C LEU A 249 -0.98 -10.10 18.01
N VAL A 250 -1.15 -8.83 17.66
CA VAL A 250 -2.32 -8.25 17.04
C VAL A 250 -2.05 -7.92 15.58
N LYS A 251 -0.82 -7.51 15.27
CA LYS A 251 -0.37 -7.19 13.92
C LYS A 251 1.00 -7.82 13.70
N PHE A 252 1.13 -8.55 12.59
CA PHE A 252 2.37 -9.13 12.13
C PHE A 252 2.59 -8.72 10.67
N GLU A 253 3.72 -8.09 10.35
CA GLU A 253 4.12 -7.75 9.00
C GLU A 253 5.60 -8.08 8.76
N CYS A 254 5.89 -8.78 7.68
CA CYS A 254 7.25 -9.24 7.37
C CYS A 254 7.65 -9.01 5.90
N GLY A 255 6.95 -8.10 5.21
CA GLY A 255 7.23 -7.72 3.82
C GLY A 255 7.30 -8.88 2.81
N SER A 256 7.72 -8.57 1.59
CA SER A 256 7.86 -9.52 0.48
C SER A 256 9.22 -10.21 0.41
N ASP A 257 10.13 -9.87 1.31
CA ASP A 257 11.56 -10.22 1.24
C ASP A 257 11.96 -11.21 2.33
N ILE A 258 11.10 -11.47 3.32
CA ILE A 258 11.38 -12.38 4.42
C ILE A 258 10.41 -13.56 4.35
N LEU A 259 10.96 -14.71 3.97
CA LEU A 259 10.21 -15.94 3.81
C LEU A 259 9.88 -16.57 5.16
N LEU A 260 8.60 -16.85 5.38
CA LEU A 260 8.12 -17.59 6.53
C LEU A 260 7.95 -19.07 6.21
N GLN A 261 8.49 -19.91 7.08
CA GLN A 261 8.27 -21.35 7.00
C GLN A 261 6.86 -21.74 7.50
N PRO A 262 6.34 -22.91 7.10
CA PRO A 262 5.04 -23.42 7.54
C PRO A 262 4.76 -23.33 9.04
N GLN A 263 5.75 -23.69 9.87
CA GLN A 263 5.59 -23.72 11.32
C GLN A 263 5.30 -22.32 11.89
N ALA A 264 5.94 -21.27 11.35
CA ALA A 264 5.70 -19.88 11.76
C ALA A 264 4.26 -19.47 11.44
N VAL A 265 3.78 -19.83 10.26
CA VAL A 265 2.41 -19.51 9.81
C VAL A 265 1.37 -20.31 10.59
N GLN A 266 1.65 -21.58 10.88
CA GLN A 266 0.80 -22.39 11.74
C GLN A 266 0.69 -21.77 13.15
N HIS A 267 1.80 -21.29 13.73
CA HIS A 267 1.79 -20.57 15.00
C HIS A 267 0.94 -19.30 14.93
N LEU A 268 1.20 -18.44 13.94
CA LEU A 268 0.43 -17.21 13.73
C LEU A 268 -1.08 -17.48 13.56
N SER A 269 -1.44 -18.55 12.84
CA SER A 269 -2.83 -18.94 12.62
C SER A 269 -3.58 -19.29 13.91
N ARG A 270 -2.88 -19.71 14.97
CA ARG A 270 -3.48 -20.07 16.25
C ARG A 270 -3.65 -18.88 17.19
N LEU A 271 -3.11 -17.70 16.86
CA LEU A 271 -3.16 -16.54 17.73
C LEU A 271 -4.56 -15.89 17.71
N PRO A 272 -5.33 -15.93 18.81
CA PRO A 272 -6.70 -15.41 18.83
C PRO A 272 -6.77 -13.89 18.79
N THR A 273 -5.66 -13.21 19.07
CA THR A 273 -5.56 -11.75 19.06
C THR A 273 -5.14 -11.17 17.72
N LEU A 274 -4.69 -12.01 16.78
CA LEU A 274 -4.08 -11.58 15.53
C LEU A 274 -5.15 -11.08 14.55
N ARG A 275 -5.05 -9.80 14.19
CA ARG A 275 -6.00 -9.06 13.36
C ARG A 275 -5.44 -8.69 11.99
N SER A 276 -4.12 -8.60 11.86
CA SER A 276 -3.46 -8.21 10.61
C SER A 276 -2.23 -9.08 10.40
N VAL A 277 -2.13 -9.67 9.22
CA VAL A 277 -1.00 -10.50 8.79
C VAL A 277 -0.52 -10.02 7.43
N ASP A 278 0.78 -9.79 7.31
CA ASP A 278 1.52 -9.59 6.06
C ASP A 278 2.71 -10.55 6.05
N ALA A 279 2.68 -11.54 5.17
CA ALA A 279 3.63 -12.65 5.15
C ALA A 279 4.02 -13.07 3.73
N HIS A 280 5.29 -13.44 3.55
CA HIS A 280 5.81 -14.05 2.33
C HIS A 280 6.02 -15.55 2.52
N MET A 281 5.51 -16.36 1.59
CA MET A 281 5.50 -17.82 1.65
C MET A 281 5.86 -18.44 0.29
N CYS A 282 6.77 -19.41 0.27
CA CYS A 282 7.27 -20.09 -0.94
C CYS A 282 6.88 -21.57 -0.89
N VAL A 283 6.40 -22.12 -1.99
CA VAL A 283 5.88 -23.49 -2.03
C VAL A 283 6.93 -24.58 -1.98
N CYS A 284 8.16 -24.28 -2.40
CA CYS A 284 9.29 -25.19 -2.28
C CYS A 284 9.48 -25.69 -0.83
N ASP A 285 9.01 -24.94 0.16
CA ASP A 285 9.16 -25.25 1.59
C ASP A 285 7.89 -25.86 2.24
N VAL A 286 6.77 -25.99 1.51
CA VAL A 286 5.44 -26.09 2.13
C VAL A 286 4.66 -27.36 1.74
N PHE A 287 4.97 -28.05 0.63
CA PHE A 287 3.94 -28.85 -0.06
C PHE A 287 3.73 -30.32 0.26
N GLU A 288 4.33 -30.87 1.31
CA GLU A 288 3.87 -32.16 1.84
C GLU A 288 3.28 -31.98 3.24
N GLY A 289 2.01 -31.59 3.30
CA GLY A 289 1.19 -31.86 4.48
C GLY A 289 0.96 -30.73 5.48
N VAL A 290 0.98 -29.45 5.08
CA VAL A 290 0.38 -28.39 5.92
C VAL A 290 -1.14 -28.51 5.91
N ALA A 291 -1.65 -29.56 6.55
CA ALA A 291 -2.97 -29.49 7.12
C ALA A 291 -2.90 -28.42 8.22
N PHE A 292 -3.59 -27.30 8.05
CA PHE A 292 -4.06 -26.56 9.22
C PHE A 292 -4.85 -27.61 9.99
N GLY A 293 -4.27 -28.19 11.05
CA GLY A 293 -4.91 -29.27 11.81
C GLY A 293 -6.28 -28.84 12.32
N ASP A 294 -6.98 -29.69 13.08
CA ASP A 294 -8.41 -29.56 13.46
C ASP A 294 -8.84 -28.28 14.23
N GLY A 295 -8.01 -27.23 14.32
CA GLY A 295 -8.34 -25.93 14.88
C GLY A 295 -8.94 -24.93 13.87
N TYR A 296 -9.35 -23.76 14.41
CA TYR A 296 -9.87 -22.62 13.66
C TYR A 296 -8.73 -21.64 13.34
N PRO A 297 -8.07 -21.72 12.16
CA PRO A 297 -6.98 -20.81 11.85
C PRO A 297 -7.51 -19.39 11.64
N PHE A 298 -6.78 -18.43 12.21
CA PHE A 298 -6.99 -17.00 12.12
C PHE A 298 -8.40 -16.55 12.54
N PRO A 299 -8.83 -16.78 13.79
CA PRO A 299 -10.22 -16.57 14.20
C PRO A 299 -10.64 -15.08 14.26
N ALA A 300 -9.70 -14.15 14.43
CA ALA A 300 -9.96 -12.71 14.61
C ALA A 300 -9.37 -11.82 13.49
N LEU A 301 -9.01 -12.43 12.35
CA LEU A 301 -8.29 -11.73 11.29
C LEU A 301 -9.16 -10.73 10.53
N HIS A 302 -8.68 -9.49 10.39
CA HIS A 302 -9.32 -8.42 9.61
C HIS A 302 -8.58 -8.12 8.31
N HIS A 303 -7.25 -8.17 8.32
CA HIS A 303 -6.42 -7.86 7.17
C HIS A 303 -5.48 -9.02 6.87
N LEU A 304 -5.49 -9.46 5.62
CA LEU A 304 -4.59 -10.47 5.09
C LEU A 304 -3.81 -9.86 3.93
N ARG A 305 -2.49 -9.77 4.04
CA ARG A 305 -1.57 -9.58 2.93
C ARG A 305 -0.69 -10.83 2.80
N LEU A 306 -0.64 -11.39 1.62
CA LEU A 306 0.15 -12.58 1.32
C LEU A 306 0.99 -12.33 0.08
N HIS A 307 2.27 -12.61 0.19
CA HIS A 307 3.19 -12.74 -0.93
C HIS A 307 3.48 -14.23 -1.10
N THR A 308 3.25 -14.80 -2.28
CA THR A 308 3.53 -16.23 -2.48
C THR A 308 3.70 -16.59 -3.94
N ASP A 309 4.31 -17.73 -4.21
CA ASP A 309 4.60 -18.25 -5.55
C ASP A 309 3.65 -19.38 -5.99
N SER A 310 2.55 -19.60 -5.27
CA SER A 310 1.60 -20.68 -5.59
C SER A 310 0.14 -20.31 -5.36
N LEU A 311 -0.64 -20.40 -6.44
CA LEU A 311 -2.09 -20.26 -6.40
C LEU A 311 -2.78 -21.37 -5.59
N PRO A 312 -2.49 -22.67 -5.81
CA PRO A 312 -3.10 -23.74 -5.03
C PRO A 312 -2.92 -23.56 -3.52
N PHE A 313 -1.72 -23.17 -3.11
CA PHE A 313 -1.41 -22.86 -1.71
C PHE A 313 -2.28 -21.73 -1.18
N THR A 314 -2.29 -20.61 -1.90
CA THR A 314 -3.04 -19.42 -1.53
C THR A 314 -4.53 -19.74 -1.39
N ALA A 315 -5.08 -20.48 -2.35
CA ALA A 315 -6.48 -20.90 -2.34
C ALA A 315 -6.80 -21.78 -1.13
N ALA A 316 -5.92 -22.73 -0.79
CA ALA A 316 -6.07 -23.59 0.38
C ALA A 316 -5.99 -22.81 1.69
N LEU A 317 -5.00 -21.91 1.84
CA LEU A 317 -4.84 -21.05 3.01
C LEU A 317 -6.05 -20.12 3.20
N VAL A 318 -6.50 -19.43 2.14
CA VAL A 318 -7.69 -18.57 2.18
C VAL A 318 -8.94 -19.36 2.57
N ARG A 319 -9.11 -20.58 2.04
CA ARG A 319 -10.23 -21.46 2.40
C ARG A 319 -10.16 -21.91 3.87
N GLY A 320 -8.94 -22.10 4.38
CA GLY A 320 -8.70 -22.48 5.77
C GLY A 320 -9.10 -21.40 6.76
N ILE A 321 -8.94 -20.11 6.42
CA ILE A 321 -9.22 -18.99 7.33
C ILE A 321 -10.68 -19.00 7.80
N THR A 322 -10.86 -19.01 9.12
CA THR A 322 -12.17 -19.12 9.77
C THR A 322 -12.76 -17.78 10.21
N SER A 323 -11.98 -16.69 10.13
CA SER A 323 -12.48 -15.35 10.49
C SER A 323 -13.74 -14.99 9.71
N SER A 324 -14.77 -14.55 10.43
CA SER A 324 -15.98 -13.92 9.89
C SER A 324 -15.88 -12.39 9.83
N THR A 325 -14.71 -11.84 10.18
CA THR A 325 -14.49 -10.38 10.29
C THR A 325 -13.42 -9.86 9.32
N LEU A 326 -13.03 -10.65 8.33
CA LEU A 326 -12.04 -10.28 7.33
C LEU A 326 -12.60 -9.16 6.46
N LYS A 327 -11.84 -8.07 6.34
CA LYS A 327 -12.23 -6.85 5.61
C LYS A 327 -11.36 -6.62 4.39
N ARG A 328 -10.06 -6.97 4.47
CA ARG A 328 -9.08 -6.69 3.44
C ARG A 328 -8.30 -7.95 3.08
N ILE A 329 -8.24 -8.25 1.79
CA ILE A 329 -7.40 -9.31 1.22
C ILE A 329 -6.48 -8.66 0.19
N ASN A 330 -5.18 -8.90 0.33
CA ASN A 330 -4.15 -8.46 -0.61
C ASN A 330 -3.24 -9.66 -0.93
N LEU A 331 -3.27 -10.12 -2.17
CA LEU A 331 -2.52 -11.27 -2.65
C LEU A 331 -1.56 -10.78 -3.73
N SER A 332 -0.27 -10.99 -3.51
CA SER A 332 0.81 -10.67 -4.43
C SER A 332 1.50 -11.98 -4.85
N LEU A 333 1.15 -12.48 -6.03
CA LEU A 333 1.43 -13.84 -6.46
C LEU A 333 2.61 -13.86 -7.44
N LYS A 334 3.81 -14.24 -6.98
CA LYS A 334 5.04 -14.37 -7.78
C LYS A 334 5.09 -15.72 -8.48
N ILE A 335 4.47 -15.88 -9.64
CA ILE A 335 4.16 -17.21 -10.20
C ILE A 335 4.89 -17.52 -11.51
N PRO A 336 4.95 -18.82 -11.88
CA PRO A 336 5.43 -19.25 -13.20
C PRO A 336 4.63 -18.61 -14.33
N ALA A 337 5.22 -18.60 -15.53
CA ALA A 337 4.63 -18.01 -16.73
C ALA A 337 3.28 -18.67 -17.13
N GLU A 338 3.09 -19.94 -16.79
CA GLU A 338 1.86 -20.67 -17.11
C GLU A 338 1.01 -20.88 -15.86
N ILE A 339 -0.24 -20.41 -15.91
CA ILE A 339 -1.20 -20.48 -14.81
C ILE A 339 -2.53 -20.95 -15.39
N SER A 340 -3.05 -22.08 -14.93
CA SER A 340 -4.31 -22.60 -15.46
C SER A 340 -5.53 -21.82 -14.94
N ASP A 341 -6.59 -21.76 -15.74
CA ASP A 341 -7.88 -21.19 -15.33
C ASP A 341 -8.46 -21.90 -14.09
N GLU A 342 -8.20 -23.20 -13.94
CA GLU A 342 -8.61 -23.96 -12.75
C GLU A 342 -7.97 -23.44 -11.46
N GLN A 343 -6.68 -23.08 -11.49
CA GLN A 343 -5.99 -22.53 -10.33
C GLN A 343 -6.53 -21.16 -9.93
N VAL A 344 -6.79 -20.29 -10.91
CA VAL A 344 -7.42 -18.99 -10.65
C VAL A 344 -8.83 -19.16 -10.13
N LEU A 345 -9.63 -20.03 -10.77
CA LEU A 345 -10.98 -20.35 -10.33
C LEU A 345 -11.01 -20.92 -8.91
N ALA A 346 -10.03 -21.75 -8.53
CA ALA A 346 -9.91 -22.28 -7.18
C ALA A 346 -9.65 -21.17 -6.15
N LEU A 347 -8.78 -20.21 -6.49
CA LEU A 347 -8.46 -19.06 -5.64
C LEU A 347 -9.67 -18.12 -5.51
N THR A 348 -10.25 -17.69 -6.62
CA THR A 348 -11.43 -16.80 -6.60
C THR A 348 -12.61 -17.47 -5.92
N SER A 349 -12.79 -18.78 -6.10
CA SER A 349 -13.79 -19.56 -5.36
C SER A 349 -13.55 -19.59 -3.87
N ALA A 350 -12.29 -19.71 -3.42
CA ALA A 350 -11.95 -19.64 -2.01
C ALA A 350 -12.32 -18.28 -1.41
N VAL A 351 -12.02 -17.18 -2.12
CA VAL A 351 -12.39 -15.82 -1.71
C VAL A 351 -13.91 -15.62 -1.71
N GLY A 352 -14.59 -15.99 -2.80
CA GLY A 352 -16.03 -15.81 -2.96
C GLY A 352 -16.89 -16.61 -1.99
N ARG A 353 -16.42 -17.80 -1.57
CA ARG A 353 -17.09 -18.64 -0.58
C ARG A 353 -16.65 -18.36 0.86
N HIS A 354 -15.70 -17.45 1.08
CA HIS A 354 -15.15 -17.17 2.40
C HIS A 354 -16.25 -16.73 3.39
N PRO A 355 -16.18 -17.12 4.69
CA PRO A 355 -17.18 -16.74 5.70
C PRO A 355 -17.40 -15.22 5.81
N SER A 356 -16.36 -14.45 5.53
CA SER A 356 -16.36 -12.97 5.54
C SER A 356 -16.78 -12.32 4.20
N ARG A 357 -17.34 -13.05 3.23
CA ARG A 357 -17.67 -12.49 1.90
C ARG A 357 -18.50 -11.21 1.94
N CYS A 358 -19.38 -11.07 2.94
CA CYS A 358 -20.21 -9.87 3.13
C CYS A 358 -19.50 -8.74 3.90
N SER A 359 -18.31 -8.94 4.44
CA SER A 359 -17.51 -7.90 5.14
C SER A 359 -16.25 -7.48 4.40
N ILE A 360 -15.80 -8.27 3.42
CA ILE A 360 -14.67 -7.94 2.57
C ILE A 360 -15.03 -6.71 1.74
N ASN A 361 -14.32 -5.61 1.98
CA ASN A 361 -14.51 -4.33 1.29
C ASN A 361 -13.31 -3.91 0.44
N TYR A 362 -12.19 -4.61 0.58
CA TYR A 362 -10.97 -4.40 -0.20
C TYR A 362 -10.42 -5.75 -0.66
N LEU A 363 -10.28 -5.90 -1.98
CA LEU A 363 -9.64 -7.05 -2.60
C LEU A 363 -8.53 -6.57 -3.54
N TYR A 364 -7.33 -7.07 -3.34
CA TYR A 364 -6.19 -6.86 -4.23
C TYR A 364 -5.63 -8.23 -4.58
N ILE A 365 -5.60 -8.59 -5.86
CA ILE A 365 -4.97 -9.81 -6.36
C ILE A 365 -4.09 -9.37 -7.51
N ASP A 366 -2.80 -9.60 -7.40
CA ASP A 366 -1.82 -9.23 -8.40
C ASP A 366 -0.90 -10.42 -8.68
N PHE A 367 -0.54 -10.58 -9.93
CA PHE A 367 0.21 -11.73 -10.42
C PHE A 367 1.51 -11.20 -11.02
N PHE A 368 2.61 -11.41 -10.32
CA PHE A 368 3.92 -11.01 -10.77
C PHE A 368 4.57 -12.20 -11.48
N PRO A 369 5.03 -12.07 -12.73
CA PRO A 369 5.90 -13.08 -13.30
C PRO A 369 7.15 -13.21 -12.43
N LEU A 370 7.56 -14.45 -12.14
CA LEU A 370 8.89 -14.72 -11.59
C LEU A 370 9.93 -14.27 -12.61
N ARG A 371 10.31 -12.98 -12.57
CA ARG A 371 11.40 -12.43 -13.37
C ARG A 371 12.62 -13.28 -13.06
N LYS A 372 13.02 -14.13 -14.01
CA LYS A 372 14.28 -14.84 -13.87
C LYS A 372 15.37 -13.80 -13.78
N VAL A 373 15.97 -13.68 -12.59
CA VAL A 373 17.31 -13.13 -12.33
C VAL A 373 18.37 -13.73 -13.28
N GLN A 374 18.01 -14.76 -14.07
CA GLN A 374 18.83 -15.39 -15.11
C GLN A 374 18.68 -14.77 -16.52
N ALA A 375 17.77 -13.81 -16.76
CA ALA A 375 17.54 -13.24 -18.09
C ALA A 375 18.66 -12.31 -18.61
N VAL A 376 19.75 -12.12 -17.87
CA VAL A 376 20.93 -11.36 -18.34
C VAL A 376 21.62 -12.04 -19.54
N ARG A 377 21.23 -13.26 -19.94
CA ARG A 377 21.91 -13.99 -21.03
C ARG A 377 21.04 -14.65 -22.10
N ALA A 378 19.72 -14.51 -22.08
CA ALA A 378 18.87 -15.12 -23.11
C ALA A 378 17.85 -14.12 -23.67
N PRO A 379 17.97 -13.65 -24.93
CA PRO A 379 16.99 -12.81 -25.62
C PRO A 379 15.77 -13.62 -26.10
N ALA A 380 15.32 -14.60 -25.32
CA ALA A 380 14.10 -15.33 -25.64
C ALA A 380 12.91 -14.45 -25.27
N SER A 381 12.14 -14.07 -26.28
CA SER A 381 10.86 -13.37 -26.18
C SER A 381 9.99 -14.01 -25.09
N TYR A 382 9.85 -13.32 -23.96
CA TYR A 382 8.89 -13.69 -22.94
C TYR A 382 7.51 -13.25 -23.42
N ASN A 383 6.99 -13.94 -24.44
CA ASN A 383 5.55 -13.93 -24.67
C ASN A 383 4.93 -14.67 -23.49
N MET A 384 4.65 -13.92 -22.42
CA MET A 384 3.59 -14.28 -21.49
C MET A 384 2.35 -14.34 -22.36
N ASN A 385 2.08 -15.53 -22.89
CA ASN A 385 0.82 -15.89 -23.50
C ASN A 385 -0.21 -15.82 -22.36
N LEU A 386 -0.58 -14.61 -21.96
CA LEU A 386 -1.74 -14.27 -21.17
C LEU A 386 -2.93 -14.50 -22.12
N ILE A 387 -3.10 -15.77 -22.51
CA ILE A 387 -4.26 -16.26 -23.24
C ILE A 387 -5.45 -15.76 -22.45
N GLY A 388 -6.35 -15.04 -23.12
CA GLY A 388 -7.55 -14.47 -22.52
C GLY A 388 -8.20 -15.52 -21.63
N ARG A 389 -8.09 -15.31 -20.31
CA ARG A 389 -8.69 -16.24 -19.35
C ARG A 389 -10.18 -16.22 -19.54
N SER A 390 -10.84 -17.34 -19.30
CA SER A 390 -12.27 -17.36 -19.48
C SER A 390 -12.99 -16.54 -18.39
N PRO A 391 -14.02 -15.74 -18.72
CA PRO A 391 -14.79 -14.92 -17.78
C PRO A 391 -15.31 -15.65 -16.53
N HIS A 392 -15.47 -16.97 -16.59
CA HIS A 392 -15.96 -17.77 -15.47
C HIS A 392 -15.00 -17.78 -14.27
N VAL A 393 -13.70 -17.52 -14.47
CA VAL A 393 -12.70 -17.61 -13.38
C VAL A 393 -12.90 -16.53 -12.32
N ILE A 394 -13.48 -15.38 -12.65
CA ILE A 394 -13.76 -14.29 -11.70
C ILE A 394 -15.17 -14.33 -11.14
N ALA A 395 -16.06 -15.14 -11.71
CA ALA A 395 -17.46 -15.19 -11.33
C ALA A 395 -17.71 -15.44 -9.82
N PRO A 396 -16.89 -16.26 -9.11
CA PRO A 396 -17.07 -16.42 -7.68
C PRO A 396 -16.93 -15.12 -6.87
N LEU A 397 -16.17 -14.12 -7.35
CA LEU A 397 -15.96 -12.85 -6.65
C LEU A 397 -17.22 -11.96 -6.63
N TYR A 398 -18.22 -12.25 -7.45
CA TYR A 398 -19.51 -11.54 -7.41
C TYR A 398 -20.26 -11.74 -6.09
N ALA A 399 -19.89 -12.75 -5.28
CA ALA A 399 -20.43 -12.95 -3.95
C ALA A 399 -20.00 -11.89 -2.92
N LEU A 400 -19.03 -11.02 -3.25
CA LEU A 400 -18.50 -9.98 -2.36
C LEU A 400 -19.37 -8.70 -2.37
N CYS A 401 -20.57 -8.78 -1.79
CA CYS A 401 -21.56 -7.70 -1.90
C CYS A 401 -21.17 -6.36 -1.22
N SER A 402 -20.19 -6.37 -0.32
CA SER A 402 -19.69 -5.17 0.39
C SER A 402 -18.40 -4.59 -0.22
N LEU A 403 -18.01 -5.06 -1.40
CA LEU A 403 -16.76 -4.66 -2.03
C LEU A 403 -16.79 -3.17 -2.41
N GLN A 404 -15.79 -2.42 -1.91
CA GLN A 404 -15.61 -1.00 -2.20
C GLN A 404 -14.40 -0.75 -3.08
N GLN A 405 -13.36 -1.57 -2.94
CA GLN A 405 -12.12 -1.45 -3.71
C GLN A 405 -11.74 -2.82 -4.24
N ILE A 406 -11.50 -2.90 -5.55
CA ILE A 406 -10.96 -4.10 -6.20
C ILE A 406 -9.77 -3.72 -7.07
N HIS A 407 -8.71 -4.50 -6.96
CA HIS A 407 -7.59 -4.52 -7.87
C HIS A 407 -7.37 -5.96 -8.33
N LEU A 408 -7.49 -6.21 -9.63
CA LEU A 408 -7.08 -7.46 -10.27
C LEU A 408 -5.96 -7.12 -11.25
N GLY A 409 -4.74 -7.47 -10.88
CA GLY A 409 -3.53 -7.22 -11.65
C GLY A 409 -3.39 -8.16 -12.86
N GLU A 410 -2.14 -8.34 -13.27
CA GLU A 410 -1.79 -9.01 -14.52
C GLU A 410 -2.45 -10.39 -14.68
N GLY A 411 -2.98 -10.70 -15.86
CA GLY A 411 -3.53 -12.01 -16.19
C GLY A 411 -4.96 -12.30 -15.74
N CYS A 412 -5.61 -11.50 -14.89
CA CYS A 412 -7.06 -11.61 -14.65
C CYS A 412 -7.91 -10.77 -15.61
N TYR A 413 -7.32 -9.79 -16.30
CA TYR A 413 -8.06 -8.85 -17.15
C TYR A 413 -8.62 -9.50 -18.43
N GLY A 414 -7.98 -10.54 -18.96
CA GLY A 414 -8.47 -11.25 -20.16
C GLY A 414 -9.84 -11.92 -19.95
N ALA A 415 -10.27 -12.09 -18.70
CA ALA A 415 -11.59 -12.58 -18.33
C ALA A 415 -12.69 -11.51 -18.38
N LEU A 416 -12.34 -10.25 -18.63
CA LEU A 416 -13.29 -9.15 -18.60
C LEU A 416 -13.83 -8.87 -20.01
N ASN A 417 -15.15 -8.83 -20.11
CA ASN A 417 -15.89 -8.41 -21.30
C ASN A 417 -17.12 -7.59 -20.87
N ASN A 418 -17.92 -7.13 -21.84
CA ASN A 418 -19.13 -6.35 -21.56
C ASN A 418 -20.12 -7.04 -20.60
N ALA A 419 -20.31 -8.36 -20.73
CA ALA A 419 -21.22 -9.13 -19.87
C ALA A 419 -20.71 -9.20 -18.43
N THR A 420 -19.40 -9.38 -18.26
CA THR A 420 -18.72 -9.34 -16.97
C THR A 420 -18.88 -7.97 -16.31
N LEU A 421 -18.70 -6.85 -17.03
CA LEU A 421 -18.89 -5.51 -16.47
C LEU A 421 -20.34 -5.26 -16.01
N ALA A 422 -21.33 -5.74 -16.79
CA ALA A 422 -22.72 -5.70 -16.39
C ALA A 422 -22.98 -6.50 -15.10
N GLN A 423 -22.30 -7.64 -14.93
CA GLN A 423 -22.39 -8.41 -13.71
C GLN A 423 -21.71 -7.71 -12.52
N ILE A 424 -20.58 -7.04 -12.74
CA ILE A 424 -19.88 -6.22 -11.74
C ILE A 424 -20.78 -5.10 -11.21
N GLY A 425 -21.42 -4.33 -12.11
CA GLY A 425 -22.33 -3.24 -11.75
C GLY A 425 -23.50 -3.70 -10.87
N ARG A 426 -24.00 -4.93 -11.10
CA ARG A 426 -25.08 -5.53 -10.29
C ARG A 426 -24.61 -6.11 -8.96
N SER A 427 -23.41 -6.68 -8.94
CA SER A 427 -22.93 -7.48 -7.79
C SER A 427 -22.26 -6.63 -6.71
N TRP A 428 -21.68 -5.49 -7.09
CA TRP A 428 -20.90 -4.63 -6.18
C TRP A 428 -21.46 -3.20 -6.11
N PRO A 429 -22.66 -3.01 -5.49
CA PRO A 429 -23.33 -1.70 -5.47
C PRO A 429 -22.57 -0.62 -4.68
N TYR A 430 -21.62 -1.01 -3.82
CA TYR A 430 -20.80 -0.11 -3.01
C TYR A 430 -19.41 0.17 -3.61
N LEU A 431 -19.16 -0.26 -4.85
CA LEU A 431 -17.87 -0.12 -5.50
C LEU A 431 -17.48 1.35 -5.66
N ARG A 432 -16.31 1.71 -5.14
CA ARG A 432 -15.73 3.05 -5.20
C ARG A 432 -14.56 3.13 -6.15
N GLN A 433 -13.76 2.08 -6.20
CA GLN A 433 -12.53 2.00 -6.97
C GLN A 433 -12.40 0.61 -7.56
N ALA A 434 -12.20 0.55 -8.87
CA ALA A 434 -11.87 -0.71 -9.54
C ALA A 434 -10.67 -0.50 -10.45
N GLN A 435 -9.71 -1.41 -10.35
CA GLN A 435 -8.54 -1.44 -11.22
C GLN A 435 -8.38 -2.84 -11.78
N PHE A 436 -8.32 -2.93 -13.10
CA PHE A 436 -8.16 -4.18 -13.82
C PHE A 436 -6.98 -4.03 -14.77
N GLY A 437 -6.05 -4.99 -14.75
CA GLY A 437 -5.02 -5.11 -15.79
C GLY A 437 -3.99 -3.97 -15.85
N GLN A 438 -3.82 -3.15 -14.81
CA GLN A 438 -2.80 -2.11 -14.82
C GLN A 438 -1.40 -2.72 -14.65
N SER A 439 -0.70 -2.96 -15.77
CA SER A 439 0.73 -3.29 -15.78
C SER A 439 1.52 -2.15 -16.38
N ARG A 440 2.66 -1.82 -15.76
CA ARG A 440 3.69 -0.97 -16.37
C ARG A 440 4.69 -1.76 -17.20
N PHE A 441 4.57 -3.08 -17.21
CA PHE A 441 5.65 -3.98 -17.59
C PHE A 441 5.28 -4.94 -18.72
N ILE A 442 4.00 -5.07 -19.08
CA ILE A 442 3.57 -6.07 -20.05
C ILE A 442 2.58 -5.46 -21.02
N SER A 443 2.78 -5.78 -22.31
CA SER A 443 1.80 -5.53 -23.35
C SER A 443 0.54 -6.35 -23.15
N LEU A 444 -0.59 -5.66 -23.08
CA LEU A 444 -1.88 -6.29 -22.88
C LEU A 444 -2.48 -6.65 -24.25
N PRO A 445 -3.02 -7.87 -24.43
CA PRO A 445 -3.84 -8.19 -25.58
C PRO A 445 -5.05 -7.26 -25.63
N PRO A 446 -5.65 -7.08 -26.82
CA PRO A 446 -6.84 -6.26 -26.98
C PRO A 446 -7.95 -6.74 -26.04
N SER A 447 -8.57 -5.78 -25.36
CA SER A 447 -9.71 -6.05 -24.47
C SER A 447 -10.99 -6.23 -25.29
N ASP A 448 -11.89 -7.09 -24.82
CA ASP A 448 -13.24 -7.25 -25.37
C ASP A 448 -14.24 -6.23 -24.81
N ILE A 449 -13.77 -5.30 -23.97
CA ILE A 449 -14.63 -4.28 -23.35
C ILE A 449 -14.81 -3.11 -24.30
N THR A 450 -16.00 -2.97 -24.85
CA THR A 450 -16.34 -1.83 -25.71
C THR A 450 -16.78 -0.62 -24.88
N LEU A 451 -16.94 0.53 -25.56
CA LEU A 451 -17.53 1.72 -24.94
C LEU A 451 -18.92 1.43 -24.36
N GLY A 452 -19.76 0.69 -25.11
CA GLY A 452 -21.08 0.24 -24.64
C GLY A 452 -21.03 -0.61 -23.36
N GLY A 453 -19.94 -1.37 -23.16
CA GLY A 453 -19.70 -2.16 -21.96
C GLY A 453 -19.62 -1.37 -20.65
N LEU A 454 -19.34 -0.07 -20.71
CA LEU A 454 -19.27 0.79 -19.54
C LEU A 454 -20.65 1.22 -19.01
N ALA A 455 -21.70 1.15 -19.82
CA ALA A 455 -23.04 1.65 -19.46
C ALA A 455 -23.56 1.14 -18.10
N PRO A 456 -23.42 -0.16 -17.74
CA PRO A 456 -23.89 -0.67 -16.44
C PRO A 456 -23.21 -0.04 -15.22
N LEU A 457 -22.03 0.57 -15.38
CA LEU A 457 -21.31 1.23 -14.28
C LEU A 457 -21.88 2.61 -13.96
N ALA A 458 -22.71 3.18 -14.83
CA ALA A 458 -23.39 4.46 -14.61
C ALA A 458 -24.36 4.40 -13.41
N ASP A 459 -24.80 3.21 -13.02
CA ASP A 459 -25.67 3.00 -11.86
C ASP A 459 -24.90 2.91 -10.53
N LEU A 460 -23.56 2.86 -10.56
CA LEU A 460 -22.72 2.80 -9.37
C LEU A 460 -22.50 4.20 -8.76
N LEU A 461 -23.38 4.56 -7.83
CA LEU A 461 -23.42 5.91 -7.22
C LEU A 461 -22.23 6.27 -6.33
N GLN A 462 -21.30 5.34 -6.08
CA GLN A 462 -20.09 5.58 -5.29
C GLN A 462 -18.80 5.44 -6.11
N LEU A 463 -18.89 5.05 -7.39
CA LEU A 463 -17.72 4.80 -8.21
C LEU A 463 -17.00 6.12 -8.51
N THR A 464 -15.75 6.23 -8.09
CA THR A 464 -14.92 7.44 -8.24
C THR A 464 -13.73 7.23 -9.17
N MET A 465 -13.26 5.99 -9.30
CA MET A 465 -12.16 5.62 -10.16
C MET A 465 -12.44 4.25 -10.78
N PHE A 466 -12.29 4.15 -12.09
CA PHE A 466 -12.45 2.92 -12.84
C PHE A 466 -11.33 2.81 -13.85
N ASN A 467 -10.51 1.76 -13.72
CA ASN A 467 -9.43 1.47 -14.63
C ASN A 467 -9.70 0.12 -15.29
N VAL A 468 -9.88 0.14 -16.60
CA VAL A 468 -10.01 -1.06 -17.41
C VAL A 468 -9.39 -0.85 -18.79
N PRO A 469 -8.59 -1.80 -19.30
CA PRO A 469 -8.22 -1.80 -20.70
C PRO A 469 -9.50 -1.92 -21.53
N MET A 470 -9.72 -0.97 -22.43
CA MET A 470 -10.86 -1.01 -23.35
C MET A 470 -10.41 -1.47 -24.73
N ALA A 471 -11.33 -2.08 -25.47
CA ALA A 471 -11.23 -2.28 -26.90
C ALA A 471 -11.04 -0.92 -27.59
N ASN A 472 -10.48 -0.94 -28.80
CA ASN A 472 -10.49 0.23 -29.66
C ASN A 472 -11.93 0.69 -29.91
N VAL A 473 -12.13 2.00 -30.02
CA VAL A 473 -13.46 2.57 -30.25
C VAL A 473 -13.92 2.19 -31.66
N ASP A 474 -14.99 1.41 -31.75
CA ASP A 474 -15.65 1.09 -33.00
C ASP A 474 -16.73 2.13 -33.32
N ARG A 475 -16.63 2.73 -34.50
CA ARG A 475 -17.58 3.73 -35.02
C ARG A 475 -18.99 3.17 -35.15
N SER A 476 -19.14 1.88 -35.45
CA SER A 476 -20.45 1.24 -35.59
C SER A 476 -21.17 1.09 -34.24
N ASP A 477 -20.44 0.67 -33.20
CA ASP A 477 -20.91 0.65 -31.80
C ASP A 477 -21.25 2.07 -31.35
N LEU A 478 -20.37 3.04 -31.63
CA LEU A 478 -20.59 4.44 -31.27
C LEU A 478 -21.87 5.02 -31.91
N ALA A 479 -22.10 4.78 -33.21
CA ALA A 479 -23.32 5.22 -33.89
C ALA A 479 -24.57 4.58 -33.25
N THR A 480 -24.48 3.30 -32.88
CA THR A 480 -25.55 2.57 -32.20
C THR A 480 -25.85 3.19 -30.82
N LEU A 481 -24.82 3.51 -30.03
CA LEU A 481 -24.96 4.18 -28.74
C LEU A 481 -25.54 5.60 -28.84
N LEU A 482 -25.23 6.33 -29.92
CA LEU A 482 -25.76 7.68 -30.14
C LEU A 482 -27.21 7.68 -30.65
N THR A 483 -27.60 6.65 -31.42
CA THR A 483 -28.97 6.50 -31.95
C THR A 483 -29.94 5.96 -30.90
N HIS A 484 -29.50 5.01 -30.07
CA HIS A 484 -30.22 4.60 -28.87
C HIS A 484 -30.07 5.68 -27.79
N MET A 485 -30.80 6.80 -27.96
CA MET A 485 -30.96 7.85 -26.94
C MET A 485 -31.02 7.22 -25.55
N PRO A 486 -30.04 7.45 -24.66
CA PRO A 486 -29.99 6.69 -23.42
C PRO A 486 -31.04 7.21 -22.44
N PRO A 487 -31.48 6.40 -21.46
CA PRO A 487 -32.53 6.75 -20.51
C PRO A 487 -32.28 8.13 -19.92
N ALA A 488 -33.35 8.93 -19.82
CA ALA A 488 -33.25 10.29 -19.33
C ALA A 488 -32.50 10.32 -17.99
N ILE A 489 -31.49 11.19 -17.86
CA ILE A 489 -30.88 11.53 -16.56
C ILE A 489 -31.99 11.96 -15.56
N TYR A 490 -33.14 12.37 -16.10
CA TYR A 490 -34.39 12.61 -15.40
C TYR A 490 -35.50 11.71 -15.96
N THR A 491 -35.56 10.43 -15.58
CA THR A 491 -36.86 9.78 -15.50
C THR A 491 -37.59 10.35 -14.28
N PRO A 492 -38.83 10.85 -14.40
CA PRO A 492 -39.67 11.10 -13.24
C PRO A 492 -39.70 9.83 -12.39
N CYS A 493 -39.34 9.91 -11.11
CA CYS A 493 -39.72 8.85 -10.19
C CYS A 493 -41.21 9.08 -9.91
N ASP A 494 -42.06 8.08 -10.14
CA ASP A 494 -43.51 8.08 -9.87
C ASP A 494 -43.83 8.13 -8.36
N HIS A 495 -43.04 8.84 -7.57
CA HIS A 495 -43.26 9.02 -6.14
C HIS A 495 -43.64 10.47 -5.86
N ASP A 496 -44.87 10.66 -5.38
CA ASP A 496 -45.65 11.87 -5.06
C ASP A 496 -44.99 12.96 -4.18
N ASN A 497 -43.67 12.93 -3.98
CA ASN A 497 -42.96 13.96 -3.23
C ASN A 497 -42.59 15.14 -4.15
N ALA A 498 -43.61 15.90 -4.54
CA ALA A 498 -43.55 17.06 -5.43
C ALA A 498 -42.70 18.26 -4.94
N SER A 499 -41.95 18.16 -3.84
CA SER A 499 -41.34 19.32 -3.16
C SER A 499 -39.81 19.35 -3.09
N ALA A 500 -39.08 18.37 -3.62
CA ALA A 500 -37.62 18.45 -3.73
C ALA A 500 -37.17 18.03 -5.13
N GLY A 501 -36.67 18.95 -5.94
CA GLY A 501 -36.23 18.72 -7.32
C GLY A 501 -35.29 17.52 -7.45
N MET A 502 -35.84 16.38 -7.86
CA MET A 502 -35.11 15.11 -7.95
C MET A 502 -34.22 15.12 -9.20
N VAL A 503 -32.92 15.31 -8.97
CA VAL A 503 -31.85 14.93 -9.89
C VAL A 503 -31.50 13.49 -9.55
N ARG A 504 -31.65 12.54 -10.50
CA ARG A 504 -31.13 11.18 -10.29
C ARG A 504 -29.65 11.34 -9.94
N PRO A 505 -29.16 10.79 -8.82
CA PRO A 505 -27.75 10.87 -8.51
C PRO A 505 -26.98 10.24 -9.67
N SER A 506 -26.09 11.02 -10.29
CA SER A 506 -25.21 10.54 -11.35
C SER A 506 -24.02 9.83 -10.74
N CYS A 507 -23.48 8.81 -11.43
CA CYS A 507 -22.22 8.19 -11.06
C CYS A 507 -21.11 9.25 -10.87
N PRO A 508 -20.45 9.31 -9.70
CA PRO A 508 -19.45 10.33 -9.39
C PRO A 508 -18.06 9.96 -9.92
N LEU A 509 -17.98 9.23 -11.04
CA LEU A 509 -16.72 8.77 -11.63
C LEU A 509 -15.87 9.99 -12.00
N LYS A 510 -14.67 10.09 -11.41
CA LYS A 510 -13.74 11.21 -11.62
C LYS A 510 -12.57 10.83 -12.51
N VAL A 511 -12.13 9.57 -12.42
CA VAL A 511 -10.97 9.05 -13.14
C VAL A 511 -11.40 7.81 -13.91
N LEU A 512 -11.29 7.87 -15.23
CA LEU A 512 -11.46 6.73 -16.12
C LEU A 512 -10.09 6.43 -16.75
N ASP A 513 -9.60 5.21 -16.61
CA ASP A 513 -8.42 4.75 -17.36
C ASP A 513 -8.90 3.75 -18.40
N VAL A 514 -8.60 4.06 -19.67
CA VAL A 514 -9.08 3.33 -20.86
C VAL A 514 -8.02 2.35 -21.39
N GLY A 515 -6.88 2.22 -20.71
CA GLY A 515 -5.74 1.43 -21.17
C GLY A 515 -5.19 1.94 -22.50
N ALA A 516 -4.87 1.01 -23.39
CA ALA A 516 -4.30 1.29 -24.72
C ALA A 516 -5.35 1.41 -25.84
N SER A 517 -6.59 1.79 -25.49
CA SER A 517 -7.69 1.92 -26.45
C SER A 517 -7.41 3.02 -27.47
N LEU A 518 -7.44 2.66 -28.75
CA LEU A 518 -7.29 3.60 -29.85
C LEU A 518 -8.60 4.34 -30.13
N LEU A 519 -8.48 5.66 -30.33
CA LEU A 519 -9.57 6.57 -30.67
C LEU A 519 -9.24 7.31 -31.97
N GLN A 520 -10.20 7.37 -32.91
CA GLN A 520 -10.08 8.19 -34.12
C GLN A 520 -10.53 9.63 -33.87
N ALA A 521 -9.97 10.58 -34.62
CA ALA A 521 -10.22 12.00 -34.42
C ALA A 521 -11.70 12.37 -34.65
N GLU A 522 -12.35 11.76 -35.65
CA GLU A 522 -13.77 11.97 -35.93
C GLU A 522 -14.72 11.47 -34.83
N ASP A 523 -14.26 10.53 -33.99
CA ASP A 523 -15.10 9.86 -32.99
C ASP A 523 -15.04 10.59 -31.63
N ILE A 524 -14.10 11.53 -31.45
CA ILE A 524 -13.92 12.33 -30.23
C ILE A 524 -15.24 12.92 -29.73
N PRO A 525 -16.05 13.64 -30.55
CA PRO A 525 -17.29 14.24 -30.08
C PRO A 525 -18.34 13.20 -29.69
N GLY A 526 -18.40 12.08 -30.42
CA GLY A 526 -19.36 11.01 -30.15
C GLY A 526 -19.04 10.30 -28.83
N VAL A 527 -17.77 9.96 -28.60
CA VAL A 527 -17.34 9.33 -27.34
C VAL A 527 -17.56 10.26 -26.16
N ALA A 528 -17.19 11.55 -26.29
CA ALA A 528 -17.45 12.55 -25.27
C ALA A 528 -18.94 12.70 -24.97
N ALA A 529 -19.79 12.62 -25.99
CA ALA A 529 -21.24 12.65 -25.83
C ALA A 529 -21.70 11.43 -25.01
N VAL A 530 -21.30 10.21 -25.37
CA VAL A 530 -21.69 9.01 -24.62
C VAL A 530 -21.21 9.06 -23.15
N LEU A 531 -19.93 9.36 -22.93
CA LEU A 531 -19.35 9.39 -21.58
C LEU A 531 -19.95 10.49 -20.70
N SER A 532 -20.23 11.68 -21.24
CA SER A 532 -20.86 12.76 -20.46
C SER A 532 -22.29 12.47 -20.04
N GLN A 533 -22.93 11.47 -20.65
CA GLN A 533 -24.25 11.00 -20.22
C GLN A 533 -24.16 10.06 -19.03
N TRP A 534 -23.24 9.09 -19.09
CA TRP A 534 -23.07 8.10 -18.03
C TRP A 534 -22.27 8.62 -16.84
N PHE A 535 -21.26 9.44 -17.11
CA PHE A 535 -20.24 9.86 -16.16
C PHE A 535 -19.94 11.37 -16.28
N PRO A 536 -20.93 12.24 -15.97
CA PRO A 536 -20.78 13.70 -16.13
C PRO A 536 -19.72 14.33 -15.21
N SER A 537 -19.15 13.57 -14.26
CA SER A 537 -18.16 14.04 -13.29
C SER A 537 -16.72 13.67 -13.64
N ILE A 538 -16.45 13.05 -14.81
CA ILE A 538 -15.10 12.69 -15.23
C ILE A 538 -14.25 13.96 -15.32
N ARG A 539 -13.08 13.91 -14.70
CA ARG A 539 -12.07 14.97 -14.71
C ARG A 539 -10.79 14.54 -15.38
N PHE A 540 -10.49 13.24 -15.33
CA PHE A 540 -9.27 12.66 -15.86
C PHE A 540 -9.61 11.42 -16.67
N ILE A 541 -9.14 11.38 -17.91
CA ILE A 541 -9.06 10.17 -18.71
C ILE A 541 -7.59 9.82 -18.84
N TRP A 542 -7.21 8.64 -18.36
CA TRP A 542 -5.86 8.11 -18.52
C TRP A 542 -5.84 7.16 -19.71
N HIS A 543 -4.91 7.41 -20.62
CA HIS A 543 -4.55 6.49 -21.69
C HIS A 543 -3.15 5.96 -21.37
N ASN A 544 -3.01 4.64 -21.35
CA ASN A 544 -1.75 3.97 -21.05
C ASN A 544 -1.17 3.38 -22.32
N SER A 545 0.16 3.44 -22.42
CA SER A 545 0.85 2.71 -23.47
C SER A 545 0.69 1.20 -23.28
N PRO A 546 0.45 0.42 -24.35
CA PRO A 546 0.59 -1.02 -24.31
C PRO A 546 2.07 -1.42 -24.23
N PHE A 547 3.00 -0.49 -24.44
CA PHE A 547 4.43 -0.73 -24.38
C PHE A 547 5.02 -0.23 -23.06
N SER A 548 5.94 -1.00 -22.51
CA SER A 548 6.79 -0.57 -21.41
C SER A 548 7.69 0.60 -21.82
N TYR A 549 8.20 1.34 -20.83
CA TYR A 549 9.11 2.47 -21.10
C TYR A 549 10.37 2.03 -21.87
N ASP A 550 10.89 0.85 -21.55
CA ASP A 550 12.07 0.28 -22.19
C ASP A 550 11.79 -0.08 -23.66
N GLU A 551 10.62 -0.65 -23.97
CA GLU A 551 10.21 -0.95 -25.35
C GLU A 551 10.03 0.33 -26.19
N ILE A 552 9.46 1.39 -25.60
CA ILE A 552 9.32 2.70 -26.25
C ILE A 552 10.70 3.29 -26.55
N GLU A 553 11.63 3.22 -25.61
CA GLU A 553 12.99 3.75 -25.76
C GLU A 553 13.78 3.00 -26.84
N VAL A 554 13.61 1.68 -26.91
CA VAL A 554 14.28 0.82 -27.91
C VAL A 554 13.55 0.83 -29.27
N GLY A 555 12.26 1.17 -29.29
CA GLY A 555 11.41 1.15 -30.49
C GLY A 555 11.07 -0.28 -30.97
N ILE A 556 11.24 -1.28 -30.11
CA ILE A 556 11.05 -2.70 -30.39
C ILE A 556 10.39 -3.30 -29.15
N THR A 557 9.32 -4.05 -29.34
CA THR A 557 8.63 -4.79 -28.28
C THR A 557 9.48 -5.96 -27.77
N GLU A 558 9.13 -6.54 -26.62
CA GLU A 558 9.86 -7.67 -26.02
C GLU A 558 9.94 -8.90 -26.95
N ASP A 559 8.99 -9.07 -27.87
CA ASP A 559 8.98 -10.15 -28.86
C ASP A 559 9.86 -9.87 -30.10
N GLY A 560 10.51 -8.71 -30.15
CA GLY A 560 11.33 -8.29 -31.29
C GLY A 560 10.54 -7.61 -32.41
N THR A 561 9.22 -7.42 -32.23
CA THR A 561 8.41 -6.68 -33.21
C THR A 561 8.77 -5.20 -33.14
N ARG A 562 9.05 -4.59 -34.29
CA ARG A 562 9.31 -3.14 -34.32
C ARG A 562 8.00 -2.43 -33.99
N ILE A 563 8.03 -1.53 -33.01
CA ILE A 563 6.87 -0.67 -32.72
C ILE A 563 6.64 0.16 -33.97
N GLU A 564 5.46 0.02 -34.59
CA GLU A 564 5.17 0.68 -35.86
C GLU A 564 5.38 2.20 -35.71
N PRO A 565 6.16 2.84 -36.60
CA PRO A 565 6.28 4.28 -36.63
C PRO A 565 4.92 4.88 -36.97
N GLY A 566 4.18 5.31 -35.94
CA GLY A 566 2.78 5.73 -36.08
C GLY A 566 1.91 5.41 -34.87
N TRP A 567 2.35 4.51 -33.98
CA TRP A 567 1.77 4.44 -32.63
C TRP A 567 2.22 5.66 -31.84
N ASP A 568 1.49 6.76 -32.03
CA ASP A 568 1.78 8.04 -31.40
C ASP A 568 1.02 8.13 -30.06
N GLN A 569 1.71 7.73 -28.99
CA GLN A 569 1.20 7.83 -27.62
C GLN A 569 0.76 9.26 -27.30
N GLU A 570 1.51 10.25 -27.79
CA GLU A 570 1.20 11.66 -27.58
C GLU A 570 -0.11 12.00 -28.27
N GLN A 571 -0.28 11.60 -29.53
CA GLN A 571 -1.55 11.78 -30.25
C GLN A 571 -2.73 11.07 -29.57
N GLN A 572 -2.59 9.83 -29.09
CA GLN A 572 -3.71 9.17 -28.39
C GLN A 572 -4.02 9.86 -27.05
N ASN A 573 -2.99 10.29 -26.32
CA ASN A 573 -3.18 11.09 -25.11
C ASN A 573 -3.88 12.43 -25.41
N GLU A 574 -3.54 13.09 -26.52
CA GLU A 574 -4.20 14.32 -26.99
C GLU A 574 -5.67 14.06 -27.31
N ARG A 575 -5.98 13.02 -28.11
CA ARG A 575 -7.36 12.66 -28.48
C ARG A 575 -8.23 12.35 -27.26
N TRP A 576 -7.74 11.53 -26.33
CA TRP A 576 -8.45 11.26 -25.07
C TRP A 576 -8.53 12.48 -24.15
N GLY A 577 -7.53 13.37 -24.20
CA GLY A 577 -7.55 14.69 -23.55
C GLY A 577 -8.63 15.62 -24.11
N GLU A 578 -8.88 15.60 -25.42
CA GLU A 578 -9.98 16.32 -26.05
C GLU A 578 -11.35 15.78 -25.60
N VAL A 579 -11.51 14.45 -25.58
CA VAL A 579 -12.73 13.80 -25.02
C VAL A 579 -12.97 14.28 -23.59
N GLN A 580 -11.94 14.25 -22.74
CA GLN A 580 -12.00 14.74 -21.36
C GLN A 580 -12.46 16.21 -21.30
N GLY A 581 -11.93 17.07 -22.17
CA GLY A 581 -12.31 18.49 -22.25
C GLY A 581 -13.77 18.72 -22.64
N LEU A 582 -14.35 17.84 -23.47
CA LEU A 582 -15.73 17.96 -23.96
C LEU A 582 -16.79 17.41 -22.99
N ILE A 583 -16.43 16.47 -22.11
CA ILE A 583 -17.40 15.78 -21.23
C ILE A 583 -18.19 16.77 -20.34
N CYS A 584 -17.49 17.65 -19.63
CA CYS A 584 -18.14 18.57 -18.69
C CYS A 584 -19.07 19.59 -19.40
N PRO A 585 -18.63 20.28 -20.48
CA PRO A 585 -19.52 21.11 -21.28
C PRO A 585 -20.76 20.37 -21.80
N MET A 586 -20.61 19.17 -22.35
CA MET A 586 -21.74 18.39 -22.86
C MET A 586 -22.71 17.98 -21.75
N ALA A 587 -22.20 17.57 -20.58
CA ALA A 587 -23.03 17.28 -19.42
C ALA A 587 -23.82 18.52 -18.95
N MET A 588 -23.20 19.71 -18.99
CA MET A 588 -23.87 20.97 -18.67
C MET A 588 -24.99 21.29 -19.65
N VAL A 589 -24.74 21.18 -20.95
CA VAL A 589 -25.74 21.41 -22.01
C VAL A 589 -26.94 20.48 -21.80
N ARG A 590 -26.71 19.18 -21.61
CA ARG A 590 -27.80 18.22 -21.36
C ARG A 590 -28.61 18.53 -20.11
N ARG A 591 -27.94 18.92 -19.02
CA ARG A 591 -28.62 19.35 -17.80
C ARG A 591 -29.53 20.55 -18.08
N GLN A 592 -29.10 21.49 -18.92
CA GLN A 592 -29.94 22.63 -19.33
C GLN A 592 -31.10 22.20 -20.23
N GLU A 593 -30.86 21.36 -21.23
CA GLU A 593 -31.90 20.84 -22.13
C GLU A 593 -32.99 20.08 -21.37
N GLN A 594 -32.60 19.21 -20.44
CA GLN A 594 -33.55 18.45 -19.62
C GLN A 594 -34.33 19.35 -18.66
N ARG A 595 -33.69 20.37 -18.08
CA ARG A 595 -34.39 21.40 -17.30
C ARG A 595 -35.42 22.14 -18.15
N ARG A 596 -35.07 22.51 -19.38
CA ARG A 596 -35.99 23.15 -20.33
C ARG A 596 -37.17 22.24 -20.69
N ARG A 597 -36.92 20.97 -21.02
CA ARG A 597 -37.98 19.98 -21.30
C ARG A 597 -38.95 19.84 -20.13
N ARG A 598 -38.45 19.73 -18.90
CA ARG A 598 -39.29 19.72 -17.69
C ARG A 598 -40.14 20.97 -17.53
N VAL A 599 -39.60 22.15 -17.81
CA VAL A 599 -40.38 23.39 -17.78
C VAL A 599 -41.52 23.32 -18.80
N TYR A 600 -41.27 22.83 -20.01
CA TYR A 600 -42.32 22.65 -21.02
C TYR A 600 -43.37 21.60 -20.63
N GLU A 601 -42.98 20.49 -19.99
CA GLU A 601 -43.91 19.45 -19.50
C GLU A 601 -44.79 19.93 -18.33
N LEU A 602 -44.28 20.83 -17.49
CA LEU A 602 -45.00 21.36 -16.33
C LEU A 602 -45.87 22.59 -16.65
N LEU A 603 -45.68 23.22 -17.81
CA LEU A 603 -46.59 24.28 -18.26
C LEU A 603 -47.96 23.63 -18.53
N PRO A 604 -49.04 24.11 -17.88
CA PRO A 604 -50.37 23.54 -18.10
C PRO A 604 -50.69 23.58 -19.58
N THR A 605 -50.99 22.43 -20.17
CA THR A 605 -51.50 22.32 -21.54
C THR A 605 -52.90 22.92 -21.71
N GLY A 606 -53.42 23.60 -20.68
CA GLY A 606 -54.79 24.13 -20.58
C GLY A 606 -54.93 25.63 -20.80
N ILE A 607 -54.22 26.20 -21.77
CA ILE A 607 -54.71 27.41 -22.47
C ILE A 607 -54.83 27.03 -23.95
N THR A 608 -55.64 26.02 -24.25
CA THR A 608 -56.26 25.90 -25.56
C THR A 608 -57.53 26.73 -25.52
N ASP A 609 -57.42 27.96 -26.02
CA ASP A 609 -58.44 28.79 -26.67
C ASP A 609 -59.90 28.26 -26.67
N GLU A 610 -60.55 28.18 -25.51
CA GLU A 610 -62.01 28.22 -25.40
C GLU A 610 -62.42 29.58 -24.81
N GLU A 611 -62.31 30.63 -25.61
CA GLU A 611 -63.18 31.82 -25.56
C GLU A 611 -62.78 32.79 -26.68
N GLY A 612 -63.49 32.77 -27.82
CA GLY A 612 -63.31 33.80 -28.84
C GLY A 612 -63.88 33.56 -30.23
N ASN A 613 -65.22 33.44 -30.34
CA ASN A 613 -66.09 33.58 -31.54
C ASN A 613 -66.15 32.46 -32.58
#